data_AF-A0A9E3LKG6-F1
#
_entry.id   AF-A0A9E3LKG6-F1
#
_cell.length_a   1.000
_cell.length_b   1.000
_cell.length_c   1.000
_cell.angle_alpha   90.00
_cell.angle_beta   90.00
_cell.angle_gamma   90.00
#
_symmetry.space_group_name_H-M   'P 1'
#
loop_
_entity.id
_entity.type
_entity.pdbx_description
1 polymer ?
#
loop_
_entity_poly.entity_id
_entity_poly.type
_entity_poly.pdbx_seq_one_letter_code
_entity_poly.pdbx_strand_id
1 'polypeptide(L)'
;MAAAVGKGLFAGVVGTGAMTISSTVEMKLRGREASSAPVDAATKVLGVQPTGEDEKARLASIVHWGYGTAWGGVRGLVEVIGLRGLPAASAHLGMLWGTELIMLPKLEVVPPVKEWGARELAIDALHHGVYAAATSLTFAFLTRRSVR
;
A
#
# COMPACT_ATOMS: atom_id res chain seq x y z
N MET A 1 11.67 -12.46 -15.14
CA MET A 1 10.55 -11.52 -14.87
C MET A 1 9.43 -12.17 -14.05
N ALA A 2 8.75 -13.22 -14.54
CA ALA A 2 7.62 -13.85 -13.84
C ALA A 2 7.92 -14.25 -12.38
N ALA A 3 9.06 -14.89 -12.12
CA ALA A 3 9.47 -15.25 -10.76
C ALA A 3 9.70 -14.04 -9.84
N ALA A 4 10.19 -12.91 -10.38
CA ALA A 4 10.36 -11.68 -9.61
C ALA A 4 9.01 -11.06 -9.28
N VAL A 5 8.09 -10.99 -10.25
CA VAL A 5 6.72 -10.50 -10.01
C VAL A 5 6.00 -11.38 -8.98
N GLY A 6 6.08 -12.71 -9.09
CA GLY A 6 5.45 -13.63 -8.14
C GLY A 6 5.97 -13.46 -6.70
N LYS A 7 7.29 -13.36 -6.50
CA LYS A 7 7.87 -13.03 -5.18
C LYS A 7 7.42 -11.66 -4.70
N GLY A 8 7.31 -10.70 -5.61
CA GLY A 8 6.78 -9.37 -5.36
C GLY A 8 5.36 -9.41 -4.82
N LEU A 9 4.44 -10.09 -5.52
CA LEU A 9 3.05 -10.23 -5.11
C LEU A 9 2.94 -10.81 -3.69
N PHE A 10 3.64 -11.91 -3.41
CA PHE A 10 3.68 -12.50 -2.07
C PHE A 10 4.22 -11.51 -1.04
N ALA A 11 5.30 -10.80 -1.36
CA ALA A 11 5.86 -9.78 -0.48
C ALA A 11 4.88 -8.62 -0.23
N GLY A 12 4.07 -8.26 -1.22
CA GLY A 12 3.01 -7.25 -1.10
C GLY A 12 1.89 -7.67 -0.15
N VAL A 13 1.51 -8.96 -0.14
CA VAL A 13 0.59 -9.51 0.87
C VAL A 13 1.16 -9.32 2.27
N VAL A 14 2.44 -9.65 2.48
CA VAL A 14 3.11 -9.46 3.78
C VAL A 14 3.18 -7.98 4.17
N GLY A 15 3.51 -7.09 3.23
CA GLY A 15 3.50 -5.66 3.43
C GLY A 15 2.14 -5.12 3.85
N THR A 16 1.07 -5.59 3.19
CA THR A 16 -0.32 -5.21 3.49
C THR A 16 -0.70 -5.64 4.90
N GLY A 17 -0.35 -6.86 5.29
CA GLY A 17 -0.57 -7.35 6.65
C GLY A 17 0.16 -6.49 7.70
N ALA A 18 1.43 -6.17 7.47
CA ALA A 18 2.21 -5.33 8.37
C ALA A 18 1.61 -3.92 8.52
N MET A 19 1.21 -3.30 7.41
CA MET A 19 0.54 -2.00 7.43
C MET A 19 -0.78 -2.06 8.20
N THR A 20 -1.60 -3.08 7.96
CA THR A 20 -2.87 -3.31 8.66
C THR A 20 -2.69 -3.38 10.17
N ILE A 21 -1.68 -4.11 10.64
CA ILE A 21 -1.36 -4.19 12.07
C ILE A 21 -0.98 -2.80 12.59
N SER A 22 -0.06 -2.11 11.89
CA SER A 22 0.41 -0.79 12.33
C SER A 22 -0.72 0.25 12.38
N SER A 23 -1.60 0.30 11.38
CA SER A 23 -2.73 1.22 11.35
C SER A 23 -3.80 0.84 12.35
N THR A 24 -4.04 -0.45 12.59
CA THR A 24 -4.98 -0.90 13.64
C THR A 24 -4.52 -0.47 15.04
N VAL A 25 -3.22 -0.58 15.32
CA VAL A 25 -2.65 -0.11 16.59
C VAL A 25 -2.79 1.40 16.71
N GLU A 26 -2.42 2.15 15.68
CA GLU A 26 -2.54 3.62 15.67
C GLU A 26 -3.99 4.09 15.85
N MET A 27 -4.95 3.44 15.18
CA MET A 27 -6.38 3.77 15.29
C MET A 27 -6.89 3.59 16.71
N LYS A 28 -6.55 2.47 17.34
CA LYS A 28 -6.91 2.18 18.74
C LYS A 28 -6.29 3.19 19.71
N LEU A 29 -5.02 3.55 19.52
CA LEU A 29 -4.34 4.52 20.38
C LEU A 29 -4.94 5.93 20.26
N ARG A 30 -5.54 6.26 19.12
CA ARG A 30 -6.14 7.58 18.86
C ARG A 30 -7.66 7.61 19.00
N GLY A 31 -8.31 6.47 19.22
CA GLY A 31 -9.77 6.38 19.27
C GLY A 31 -10.47 6.85 17.98
N ARG A 32 -9.85 6.62 16.81
CA ARG A 32 -10.40 7.01 15.51
C ARG A 32 -10.90 5.80 14.72
N GLU A 33 -11.84 6.04 13.83
CA GLU A 33 -12.35 5.03 12.91
C GLU A 33 -11.41 4.77 11.72
N ALA A 34 -11.70 3.69 10.98
CA ALA A 34 -11.00 3.35 9.75
C ALA A 34 -11.29 4.36 8.64
N SER A 35 -10.31 4.55 7.75
CA SER A 35 -10.46 5.46 6.61
C SER A 35 -11.39 4.88 5.55
N SER A 36 -12.29 5.70 4.99
CA SER A 36 -13.12 5.35 3.84
C SER A 36 -12.40 5.54 2.49
N ALA A 37 -11.24 6.22 2.48
CA ALA A 37 -10.57 6.64 1.26
C ALA A 37 -10.32 5.51 0.24
N PRO A 38 -9.95 4.28 0.61
CA PRO A 38 -9.79 3.19 -0.35
C PRO A 38 -11.10 2.81 -1.05
N VAL A 39 -12.22 2.81 -0.32
CA VAL A 39 -13.56 2.50 -0.86
C VAL A 39 -14.03 3.61 -1.78
N ASP A 40 -13.85 4.86 -1.36
CA ASP A 40 -14.26 6.03 -2.14
C ASP A 40 -13.46 6.13 -3.45
N ALA A 41 -12.15 5.89 -3.38
CA ALA A 41 -11.29 5.82 -4.55
C ALA A 41 -11.69 4.68 -5.50
N ALA A 42 -11.92 3.48 -4.97
CA ALA A 42 -12.35 2.33 -5.77
C ALA A 42 -13.71 2.55 -6.42
N THR A 43 -14.66 3.15 -5.70
CA THR A 43 -15.99 3.53 -6.21
C THR A 43 -15.84 4.48 -7.41
N LYS A 44 -15.00 5.51 -7.29
CA LYS A 44 -14.76 6.47 -8.38
C LYS A 44 -14.04 5.87 -9.58
N VAL A 45 -13.05 5.00 -9.34
CA VAL A 45 -12.25 4.38 -10.43
C VAL A 45 -13.00 3.26 -11.14
N LEU A 46 -13.72 2.42 -10.40
CA LEU A 46 -14.37 1.21 -10.94
C LEU A 46 -15.85 1.44 -11.28
N GLY A 47 -16.44 2.57 -10.89
CA GLY A 47 -17.86 2.87 -11.09
C GLY A 47 -18.79 1.96 -10.28
N VAL A 48 -18.27 1.30 -9.23
CA VAL A 48 -19.07 0.45 -8.33
C VAL A 48 -19.69 1.29 -7.23
N GLN A 49 -20.96 1.03 -6.89
CA GLN A 49 -21.64 1.73 -5.79
C GLN A 49 -22.12 0.72 -4.74
N PRO A 50 -21.30 0.43 -3.71
CA PRO A 50 -21.73 -0.48 -2.66
C PRO A 50 -22.85 0.15 -1.83
N THR A 51 -23.98 -0.56 -1.76
CA THR A 51 -25.24 -0.03 -1.17
C THR A 51 -25.39 -0.39 0.30
N GLY A 52 -24.81 -1.51 0.75
CA GLY A 52 -24.85 -1.99 2.14
C GLY A 52 -23.52 -1.87 2.89
N GLU A 53 -23.57 -1.90 4.22
CA GLU A 53 -22.37 -1.88 5.08
C GLU A 53 -21.47 -3.11 4.84
N ASP A 54 -22.07 -4.29 4.71
CA ASP A 54 -21.35 -5.52 4.39
C ASP A 54 -20.64 -5.44 3.03
N GLU A 55 -21.27 -4.80 2.05
CA GLU A 55 -20.73 -4.63 0.71
C GLU A 55 -19.55 -3.64 0.75
N LYS A 56 -19.68 -2.53 1.48
CA LYS A 56 -18.59 -1.58 1.72
C LYS A 56 -17.41 -2.23 2.42
N ALA A 57 -17.65 -3.04 3.46
CA ALA A 57 -16.60 -3.74 4.19
C ALA A 57 -15.86 -4.78 3.32
N ARG A 58 -16.62 -5.50 2.48
CA ARG A 58 -16.04 -6.43 1.49
C ARG A 58 -15.22 -5.70 0.44
N LEU A 59 -15.75 -4.61 -0.13
CA LEU A 59 -15.03 -3.81 -1.11
C LEU A 59 -13.76 -3.21 -0.51
N ALA A 60 -13.84 -2.66 0.71
CA ALA A 60 -12.68 -2.16 1.44
C ALA A 60 -11.59 -3.23 1.57
N SER A 61 -11.97 -4.44 1.98
CA SER A 61 -11.05 -5.56 2.12
C SER A 61 -10.44 -5.98 0.78
N ILE A 62 -11.25 -6.12 -0.27
CA ILE A 62 -10.78 -6.50 -1.60
C ILE A 62 -9.80 -5.45 -2.14
N VAL A 63 -10.14 -4.18 -2.03
CA VAL A 63 -9.28 -3.07 -2.50
C VAL A 63 -8.00 -3.04 -1.69
N HIS A 64 -8.06 -3.09 -0.36
CA HIS A 64 -6.89 -3.05 0.51
C HIS A 64 -5.89 -4.17 0.20
N TRP A 65 -6.36 -5.42 0.18
CA TRP A 65 -5.52 -6.58 -0.09
C TRP A 65 -5.09 -6.67 -1.55
N GLY A 66 -5.99 -6.37 -2.49
CA GLY A 66 -5.70 -6.40 -3.93
C GLY A 66 -4.68 -5.34 -4.33
N TYR A 67 -4.88 -4.10 -3.89
CA TYR A 67 -4.00 -2.98 -4.17
C TYR A 67 -2.62 -3.19 -3.54
N GLY A 68 -2.57 -3.56 -2.27
CA GLY A 68 -1.31 -3.86 -1.58
C GLY A 68 -0.58 -5.08 -2.16
N THR A 69 -1.30 -6.10 -2.64
CA THR A 69 -0.68 -7.23 -3.36
C THR A 69 -0.08 -6.77 -4.69
N ALA A 70 -0.83 -5.98 -5.48
CA ALA A 70 -0.39 -5.49 -6.78
C ALA A 70 0.89 -4.63 -6.69
N TRP A 71 0.98 -3.74 -5.70
CA TRP A 71 2.19 -2.95 -5.44
C TRP A 71 3.42 -3.82 -5.10
N GLY A 72 3.21 -4.96 -4.43
CA GLY A 72 4.27 -5.95 -4.27
C GLY A 72 4.83 -6.44 -5.60
N GLY A 73 3.95 -6.69 -6.58
CA GLY A 73 4.35 -7.02 -7.95
C GLY A 73 5.24 -5.95 -8.57
N VAL A 74 4.94 -4.66 -8.34
CA VAL A 74 5.78 -3.53 -8.77
C VAL A 74 7.15 -3.58 -8.09
N ARG A 75 7.26 -3.91 -6.80
CA ARG A 75 8.57 -4.16 -6.17
C ARG A 75 9.35 -5.26 -6.89
N GLY A 76 8.68 -6.31 -7.36
CA GLY A 76 9.30 -7.33 -8.21
C GLY A 76 9.87 -6.77 -9.52
N LEU A 77 9.16 -5.84 -10.16
CA LEU A 77 9.61 -5.15 -11.38
C LEU A 77 10.78 -4.19 -11.13
N VAL A 78 10.83 -3.53 -9.96
CA VAL A 78 11.98 -2.69 -9.55
C VAL A 78 13.29 -3.49 -9.56
N GLU A 79 13.24 -4.77 -9.20
CA GLU A 79 14.42 -5.64 -9.28
C GLU A 79 14.85 -5.93 -10.72
N VAL A 80 13.88 -6.05 -11.64
CA VAL A 80 14.14 -6.36 -13.06
C VAL A 80 14.91 -5.24 -13.74
N ILE A 81 14.71 -3.99 -13.32
CA ILE A 81 15.47 -2.83 -13.81
C ILE A 81 16.81 -2.61 -13.08
N GLY A 82 17.24 -3.58 -12.25
CA GLY A 82 18.58 -3.61 -11.65
C GLY A 82 18.70 -2.96 -10.27
N LEU A 83 17.64 -2.38 -9.71
CA LEU A 83 17.67 -1.81 -8.37
C LEU A 83 17.53 -2.89 -7.30
N ARG A 84 18.36 -2.83 -6.26
CA ARG A 84 18.33 -3.76 -5.11
C ARG A 84 18.48 -3.02 -3.79
N GLY A 85 18.25 -3.70 -2.67
CA GLY A 85 18.50 -3.17 -1.33
C GLY A 85 17.72 -1.89 -1.02
N LEU A 86 18.38 -0.93 -0.36
CA LEU A 86 17.77 0.34 0.05
C LEU A 86 17.29 1.18 -1.16
N PRO A 87 18.06 1.37 -2.25
CA PRO A 87 17.55 2.06 -3.44
C PRO A 87 16.23 1.49 -3.98
N ALA A 88 16.11 0.16 -4.03
CA ALA A 88 14.87 -0.48 -4.47
C ALA A 88 13.70 -0.24 -3.50
N ALA A 89 13.96 -0.27 -2.19
CA ALA A 89 12.95 0.01 -1.18
C ALA A 89 12.47 1.47 -1.23
N SER A 90 13.40 2.41 -1.39
CA SER A 90 13.08 3.85 -1.54
C SER A 90 12.32 4.12 -2.82
N ALA A 91 12.72 3.53 -3.95
CA ALA A 91 12.01 3.66 -5.22
C ALA A 91 10.58 3.10 -5.10
N HIS A 92 10.43 1.93 -4.50
CA HIS A 92 9.13 1.31 -4.28
C HIS A 92 8.21 2.18 -3.40
N LEU A 93 8.72 2.66 -2.26
CA LEU A 93 8.00 3.58 -1.38
C LEU A 93 7.58 4.86 -2.13
N GLY A 94 8.52 5.48 -2.85
CA GLY A 94 8.25 6.69 -3.61
C GLY A 94 7.16 6.51 -4.66
N MET A 95 7.14 5.35 -5.35
CA MET A 95 6.10 5.06 -6.34
C MET A 95 4.74 4.84 -5.69
N LEU A 96 4.63 4.02 -4.64
CA LEU A 96 3.33 3.70 -4.05
C LEU A 96 2.73 4.90 -3.30
N TRP A 97 3.55 5.56 -2.47
CA TRP A 97 3.08 6.68 -1.64
C TRP A 97 2.89 7.93 -2.50
N GLY A 98 3.81 8.18 -3.44
CA GLY A 98 3.66 9.27 -4.40
C GLY A 98 2.42 9.12 -5.28
N THR A 99 2.04 7.89 -5.64
CA THR A 99 0.79 7.64 -6.38
C THR A 99 -0.42 8.07 -5.57
N GLU A 100 -0.49 7.72 -4.28
CA GLU A 100 -1.60 8.11 -3.41
C GLU A 100 -1.70 9.63 -3.25
N LEU A 101 -0.58 10.29 -2.95
CA LEU A 101 -0.49 11.75 -2.77
C LEU A 101 -0.97 12.54 -3.99
N ILE A 102 -0.96 11.91 -5.18
CA ILE A 102 -1.45 12.50 -6.42
C ILE A 102 -2.88 12.05 -6.72
N MET A 103 -3.17 10.75 -6.62
CA MET A 103 -4.43 10.17 -7.10
C MET A 103 -5.59 10.45 -6.17
N LEU A 104 -5.42 10.39 -4.85
CA LEU A 104 -6.55 10.63 -3.93
C LEU A 104 -7.08 12.08 -4.03
N PRO A 105 -6.22 13.13 -4.09
CA PRO A 105 -6.71 14.49 -4.32
C PRO A 105 -7.32 14.67 -5.72
N LYS A 106 -6.73 14.09 -6.77
CA LYS A 106 -7.28 14.17 -8.14
C LYS A 106 -8.63 13.49 -8.27
N LEU A 107 -8.84 12.42 -7.50
CA LEU A 107 -10.13 11.75 -7.41
C LEU A 107 -11.08 12.48 -6.46
N GLU A 108 -10.70 13.60 -5.85
CA GLU A 108 -11.52 14.33 -4.87
C GLU A 108 -12.02 13.42 -3.73
N VAL A 109 -11.16 12.50 -3.28
CA VAL A 109 -11.42 11.62 -2.12
C VAL A 109 -10.94 12.28 -0.83
N VAL A 110 -9.88 13.06 -0.93
CA VAL A 110 -9.24 13.81 0.16
C VAL A 110 -8.85 15.20 -0.34
N PRO A 111 -8.68 16.20 0.55
CA PRO A 111 -8.19 17.52 0.14
C PRO A 111 -6.76 17.46 -0.40
N PRO A 112 -6.28 18.53 -1.07
CA PRO A 112 -4.88 18.65 -1.48
C PRO A 112 -3.90 18.41 -0.32
N VAL A 113 -2.77 17.76 -0.59
CA VAL A 113 -1.75 17.39 0.43
C VAL A 113 -1.25 18.59 1.24
N LYS A 114 -1.25 19.79 0.67
CA LYS A 114 -0.87 21.03 1.37
C LYS A 114 -1.79 21.40 2.53
N GLU A 115 -3.01 20.88 2.52
CA GLU A 115 -4.03 21.08 3.55
C GLU A 115 -4.01 19.96 4.60
N TRP A 116 -3.19 18.91 4.40
CA TRP A 116 -3.05 17.84 5.37
C TRP A 116 -2.24 18.37 6.56
N GLY A 117 -2.74 18.16 7.78
CA GLY A 117 -1.97 18.45 8.98
C GLY A 117 -0.66 17.66 8.98
N ALA A 118 0.46 18.28 9.38
CA ALA A 118 1.78 17.64 9.37
C ALA A 118 1.82 16.30 10.12
N ARG A 119 1.02 16.18 11.19
CA ARG A 119 0.86 14.93 11.94
C ARG A 119 0.21 13.83 11.11
N GLU A 120 -0.86 14.12 10.37
CA GLU A 120 -1.54 13.12 9.55
C GLU A 120 -0.66 12.69 8.38
N LEU A 121 0.05 13.63 7.75
CA LEU A 121 1.02 13.30 6.70
C LEU A 121 2.15 12.40 7.22
N ALA A 122 2.64 12.65 8.44
CA ALA A 122 3.69 11.82 9.05
C ALA A 122 3.20 10.40 9.39
N ILE A 123 1.97 10.27 9.86
CA ILE A 123 1.35 8.97 10.16
C ILE A 123 1.10 8.18 8.88
N ASP A 124 0.61 8.87 7.84
CA ASP A 124 0.43 8.28 6.53
C ASP A 124 1.76 7.79 5.93
N ALA A 125 2.79 8.63 5.96
CA ALA A 125 4.15 8.27 5.55
C ALA A 125 4.69 7.07 6.35
N LEU A 126 4.42 7.00 7.66
CA LEU A 126 4.84 5.90 8.52
C LEU A 126 4.23 4.57 8.07
N HIS A 127 2.91 4.52 7.84
CA HIS A 127 2.24 3.29 7.43
C HIS A 127 2.72 2.80 6.05
N HIS A 128 2.93 3.73 5.11
CA HIS A 128 3.54 3.41 3.81
C HIS A 128 4.99 2.95 3.93
N GLY A 129 5.75 3.54 4.85
CA GLY A 129 7.09 3.08 5.21
C GLY A 129 7.10 1.65 5.75
N VAL A 130 6.17 1.31 6.65
CA VAL A 130 5.98 -0.05 7.18
C VAL A 130 5.69 -1.04 6.06
N TYR A 131 4.73 -0.71 5.18
CA TYR A 131 4.41 -1.52 4.02
C TYR A 131 5.64 -1.76 3.13
N ALA A 132 6.34 -0.69 2.75
CA ALA A 132 7.47 -0.76 1.82
C ALA A 132 8.66 -1.53 2.42
N ALA A 133 8.92 -1.35 3.71
CA ALA A 133 9.96 -2.06 4.44
C ALA A 133 9.66 -3.57 4.52
N ALA A 134 8.47 -3.94 4.99
CA ALA A 134 8.06 -5.35 5.11
C ALA A 134 8.04 -6.06 3.76
N THR A 135 7.54 -5.39 2.71
CA THR A 135 7.57 -5.90 1.34
C THR A 135 9.01 -6.11 0.86
N SER A 136 9.88 -5.11 1.02
CA SER A 136 11.26 -5.18 0.52
C SER A 136 12.10 -6.22 1.25
N LEU A 137 11.94 -6.36 2.56
CA LEU A 137 12.62 -7.38 3.36
C LEU A 137 12.17 -8.79 2.98
N THR A 138 10.86 -9.01 2.84
CA THR A 138 10.29 -10.28 2.38
C THR A 138 10.80 -10.64 0.99
N PHE A 139 10.76 -9.68 0.05
CA PHE A 139 11.25 -9.88 -1.30
C PHE A 139 12.75 -10.24 -1.34
N ALA A 140 13.58 -9.55 -0.55
CA ALA A 140 15.00 -9.83 -0.43
C ALA A 140 15.26 -11.23 0.15
N PHE A 141 14.49 -11.65 1.16
CA PHE A 141 14.56 -12.98 1.75
C PHE A 141 14.23 -14.07 0.71
N LEU A 142 13.12 -13.94 -0.02
CA LEU A 142 12.72 -14.88 -1.07
C LEU A 142 13.75 -14.95 -2.21
N THR A 143 14.36 -13.82 -2.55
CA THR A 143 15.35 -13.75 -3.62
C THR A 143 16.66 -14.43 -3.21
N ARG A 144 17.13 -14.22 -1.98
CA ARG A 144 18.33 -14.88 -1.44
C ARG A 144 18.17 -16.40 -1.37
N ARG A 145 16.98 -16.91 -1.04
CA ARG A 145 16.73 -18.36 -0.97
C ARG A 145 16.67 -19.07 -2.32
N SER A 146 16.38 -18.37 -3.41
CA SER A 146 16.34 -18.99 -4.74
C SER A 146 17.71 -19.11 -5.43
N VAL A 147 18.76 -18.53 -4.84
CA VAL A 147 20.14 -18.59 -5.36
C VAL A 147 20.98 -19.63 -4.62
N ARG A 148 20.43 -20.21 -3.54
CA ARG A 148 20.98 -21.40 -2.87
C ARG A 148 20.30 -22.64 -3.41
#